data_AF-A0AA40LFR6-F1
#
_entry.id   AF-A0AA40LFR6-F1
#
_cell.length_a   1.000
_cell.length_b   1.000
_cell.length_c   1.000
_cell.angle_alpha   90.00
_cell.angle_beta   90.00
_cell.angle_gamma   90.00
#
_symmetry.space_group_name_H-M   'P 1'
#
loop_
_entity.id
_entity.type
_entity.pdbx_description
1 polymer ?
#
loop_
_entity_poly.entity_id
_entity_poly.type
_entity_poly.pdbx_seq_one_letter_code
_entity_poly.pdbx_strand_id
1 'polypeptide(L)'
;MGPHLCPRRAALLPGGLLFLLMLADPALPTGRPPPVVLACHPEPVVLGTPHFCTHSMKEGEGRGYNASRLPPGRLPGDLGNQLEAKLDKPKVVHYLCSKKTDSYFTLWLNLELLLPVIIDCWIDNIRLVYNRTSRATQFPDGVDVHAPGFGHTFSLEFLDPSKSSVEPVSWGYTRGEDVRGAPYDWRRAPNENGPYFLALREMIEEMHQLYGGPVVLVAHSMGNMYTLYFLQRQPQAWKDKYIRAFVALGAPWGGVAKTFRVLASGDNNRIPVISPLKIREQQRTAVSTSWLLPYNYTWSPEKVFVRTSTTNYTLRDYRQFFQDIGFEDGWLMRQDTEGLVEAMVPPGVPLHCLYGTGVPTPDSFYYESFPDRDPKIYFGDGDGTVNLQSALQCLTWRNHQEHQVSLQELPGSEHIEMLANATTLAYLKFLLLGP
;
A
#
# COMPACT_ATOMS: atom_id res chain seq x y z
N MET A 1 -30.06 16.74 -41.25
CA MET A 1 -28.64 16.52 -40.90
C MET A 1 -28.57 16.32 -39.39
N GLY A 2 -28.58 15.07 -38.93
CA GLY A 2 -28.41 14.76 -37.50
C GLY A 2 -26.93 14.74 -37.15
N PRO A 3 -26.52 15.21 -35.96
CA PRO A 3 -25.14 15.06 -35.52
C PRO A 3 -24.92 13.61 -35.05
N HIS A 4 -24.01 12.92 -35.73
CA HIS A 4 -23.50 11.63 -35.32
C HIS A 4 -22.73 11.78 -33.99
N LEU A 5 -23.25 11.15 -32.94
CA LEU A 5 -22.52 10.88 -31.70
C LEU A 5 -21.48 9.80 -31.96
N CYS A 6 -20.21 10.19 -31.96
CA CYS A 6 -19.09 9.25 -31.93
C CYS A 6 -19.00 8.64 -30.52
N PRO A 7 -18.97 7.30 -30.35
CA PRO A 7 -18.90 6.68 -29.04
C PRO A 7 -17.50 6.92 -28.47
N ARG A 8 -17.40 7.76 -27.44
CA ARG A 8 -16.18 7.87 -26.62
C ARG A 8 -15.95 6.53 -25.93
N ARG A 9 -14.97 5.75 -26.41
CA ARG A 9 -14.38 4.65 -25.66
C ARG A 9 -13.85 5.20 -24.34
N ALA A 10 -14.40 4.72 -23.23
CA ALA A 10 -13.86 4.97 -21.90
C ALA A 10 -12.48 4.27 -21.81
N ALA A 11 -11.44 5.05 -21.51
CA ALA A 11 -10.10 4.53 -21.28
C ALA A 11 -10.04 3.88 -19.88
N LEU A 12 -9.53 2.65 -19.81
CA LEU A 12 -9.31 1.90 -18.57
C LEU A 12 -8.28 2.61 -17.67
N LEU A 13 -8.52 2.60 -16.35
CA LEU A 13 -7.62 3.16 -15.34
C LEU A 13 -6.55 2.13 -14.92
N PRO A 14 -5.31 2.56 -14.58
CA PRO A 14 -4.11 1.70 -14.65
C PRO A 14 -3.73 0.94 -13.36
N GLY A 15 -4.60 0.83 -12.36
CA GLY A 15 -4.27 0.22 -11.06
C GLY A 15 -4.12 -1.31 -11.05
N GLY A 16 -4.51 -2.02 -12.11
CA GLY A 16 -4.55 -3.49 -12.16
C GLY A 16 -3.44 -4.16 -12.98
N LEU A 17 -2.46 -3.42 -13.50
CA LEU A 17 -1.62 -3.93 -14.59
C LEU A 17 -0.57 -4.99 -14.20
N LEU A 18 -0.23 -5.16 -12.91
CA LEU A 18 0.63 -6.28 -12.47
C LEU A 18 -0.06 -7.64 -12.70
N PHE A 19 -1.40 -7.65 -12.65
CA PHE A 19 -2.24 -8.84 -12.63
C PHE A 19 -2.64 -9.37 -14.00
N LEU A 20 -2.42 -8.57 -15.03
CA LEU A 20 -2.81 -8.90 -16.38
C LEU A 20 -1.78 -9.86 -17.01
N LEU A 21 -0.47 -9.62 -16.90
CA LEU A 21 0.50 -10.20 -17.85
C LEU A 21 0.81 -11.71 -17.78
N MET A 22 0.19 -12.48 -16.88
CA MET A 22 0.71 -13.79 -16.50
C MET A 22 0.08 -15.01 -17.20
N LEU A 23 -0.98 -14.98 -18.05
CA LEU A 23 -1.79 -16.21 -18.32
C LEU A 23 -1.94 -16.76 -19.77
N ALA A 24 -1.25 -17.88 -20.11
CA ALA A 24 -1.30 -18.84 -21.27
C ALA A 24 -1.20 -18.42 -22.79
N ASP A 25 -0.31 -19.08 -23.58
CA ASP A 25 -0.56 -20.11 -24.66
C ASP A 25 0.80 -20.69 -25.22
N PRO A 26 0.89 -21.77 -26.04
CA PRO A 26 1.57 -23.02 -25.71
C PRO A 26 2.84 -23.22 -26.56
N ALA A 27 3.90 -22.46 -26.31
CA ALA A 27 5.16 -22.74 -26.99
C ALA A 27 6.38 -22.26 -26.17
N LEU A 28 7.12 -23.24 -25.66
CA LEU A 28 8.49 -23.20 -25.12
C LEU A 28 8.69 -22.73 -23.66
N PRO A 29 9.80 -23.14 -23.00
CA PRO A 29 10.57 -24.39 -23.10
C PRO A 29 10.39 -25.25 -21.83
N THR A 30 11.08 -26.38 -21.76
CA THR A 30 10.94 -27.44 -20.74
C THR A 30 11.17 -26.96 -19.31
N GLY A 31 10.08 -26.69 -18.58
CA GLY A 31 10.02 -26.45 -17.14
C GLY A 31 8.82 -25.56 -16.80
N ARG A 32 7.96 -25.97 -15.86
CA ARG A 32 6.89 -25.08 -15.39
C ARG A 32 7.51 -23.88 -14.64
N PRO A 33 7.00 -22.65 -14.82
CA PRO A 33 7.48 -21.50 -14.06
C PRO A 33 7.22 -21.71 -12.56
N PRO A 34 8.00 -21.08 -11.67
CA PRO A 34 7.82 -21.26 -10.23
C PRO A 34 6.47 -20.67 -9.78
N PRO A 35 5.76 -21.29 -8.84
CA PRO A 35 4.51 -20.73 -8.31
C PRO A 35 4.75 -19.36 -7.66
N VAL A 36 3.78 -18.45 -7.79
CA VAL A 36 3.86 -17.05 -7.33
C VAL A 36 2.76 -16.73 -6.33
N VAL A 37 3.16 -16.12 -5.20
CA VAL A 37 2.23 -15.53 -4.23
C VAL A 37 2.36 -14.02 -4.23
N LEU A 38 1.22 -13.34 -4.36
CA LEU A 38 1.11 -11.89 -4.43
C LEU A 38 0.61 -11.32 -3.09
N ALA A 39 1.36 -10.39 -2.49
CA ALA A 39 0.97 -9.67 -1.28
C ALA A 39 1.04 -8.15 -1.54
N CYS A 40 -0.07 -7.53 -1.95
CA CYS A 40 -0.12 -6.11 -2.29
C CYS A 40 -0.75 -5.24 -1.21
N HIS A 41 -0.17 -4.06 -0.98
CA HIS A 41 -0.85 -2.97 -0.28
C HIS A 41 -0.29 -1.60 -0.66
N PRO A 42 -0.92 -0.85 -1.58
CA PRO A 42 -0.77 0.59 -1.69
C PRO A 42 -1.19 1.33 -0.41
N GLU A 43 -0.24 1.99 0.26
CA GLU A 43 -0.53 3.08 1.19
C GLU A 43 -1.44 4.13 0.51
N PRO A 44 -2.22 4.95 1.25
CA PRO A 44 -2.97 6.04 0.61
C PRO A 44 -1.98 6.97 -0.12
N VAL A 45 -2.04 7.08 -1.45
CA VAL A 45 -1.05 7.80 -2.29
C VAL A 45 -1.61 9.08 -2.93
N VAL A 46 -0.75 10.09 -3.04
CA VAL A 46 -1.00 11.38 -3.68
C VAL A 46 -0.77 11.28 -5.20
N LEU A 47 -1.72 11.75 -6.00
CA LEU A 47 -1.58 11.91 -7.46
C LEU A 47 -0.29 12.66 -7.88
N GLY A 48 0.58 12.01 -8.66
CA GLY A 48 1.65 12.64 -9.43
C GLY A 48 1.13 13.39 -10.67
N THR A 49 1.78 14.50 -11.03
CA THR A 49 1.55 15.28 -12.25
C THR A 49 2.21 14.61 -13.47
N PRO A 50 1.60 14.59 -14.66
CA PRO A 50 2.27 14.11 -15.88
C PRO A 50 3.27 15.17 -16.38
N HIS A 51 4.56 14.83 -16.42
CA HIS A 51 5.53 15.59 -17.21
C HIS A 51 5.55 15.03 -18.65
N PHE A 52 5.11 15.86 -19.60
CA PHE A 52 5.43 15.68 -21.00
C PHE A 52 6.91 16.01 -21.21
N CYS A 53 7.68 15.05 -21.75
CA CYS A 53 8.95 15.35 -22.39
C CYS A 53 8.68 16.24 -23.61
N THR A 54 9.07 17.52 -23.55
CA THR A 54 9.33 18.32 -24.74
C THR A 54 10.74 18.84 -24.69
N HIS A 55 11.58 18.32 -25.59
CA HIS A 55 12.82 18.96 -26.00
C HIS A 55 12.53 20.41 -26.41
N SER A 56 13.17 21.39 -25.75
CA SER A 56 13.73 22.57 -26.42
C SER A 56 14.65 23.33 -25.47
N MET A 57 15.78 23.80 -26.00
CA MET A 57 16.79 24.56 -25.28
C MET A 57 16.39 26.04 -25.08
N LYS A 58 16.98 26.61 -24.02
CA LYS A 58 17.37 28.02 -23.76
C LYS A 58 16.42 29.01 -23.04
N GLU A 59 16.99 29.47 -21.92
CA GLU A 59 17.10 30.84 -21.36
C GLU A 59 15.87 31.57 -20.79
N GLY A 60 16.03 32.07 -19.55
CA GLY A 60 15.45 33.36 -19.11
C GLY A 60 14.58 33.36 -17.84
N GLU A 61 15.16 33.82 -16.72
CA GLU A 61 14.62 34.59 -15.58
C GLU A 61 13.31 34.22 -14.85
N GLY A 62 13.36 34.41 -13.52
CA GLY A 62 12.38 33.89 -12.55
C GLY A 62 11.00 34.57 -12.51
N ARG A 63 10.06 33.86 -11.86
CA ARG A 63 8.83 34.38 -11.23
C ARG A 63 8.18 33.28 -10.39
N GLY A 64 7.61 33.69 -9.26
CA GLY A 64 6.89 32.81 -8.33
C GLY A 64 5.72 32.07 -9.00
N TYR A 65 5.56 30.80 -8.63
CA TYR A 65 4.49 29.95 -9.14
C TYR A 65 3.17 30.26 -8.43
N ASN A 66 2.26 30.91 -9.16
CA ASN A 66 0.84 30.94 -8.84
C ASN A 66 0.22 29.57 -9.16
N ALA A 67 -0.58 29.05 -8.22
CA ALA A 67 -1.33 27.81 -8.34
C ALA A 67 -2.42 27.94 -9.42
N SER A 68 -2.16 27.42 -10.63
CA SER A 68 -3.15 27.31 -11.70
C SER A 68 -3.89 25.96 -11.65
N ARG A 69 -5.23 26.06 -11.74
CA ARG A 69 -6.23 24.99 -11.67
C ARG A 69 -5.95 23.83 -12.62
N LEU A 70 -6.04 22.59 -12.10
CA LEU A 70 -5.91 21.32 -12.82
C LEU A 70 -7.30 20.70 -13.12
N PRO A 71 -7.48 19.97 -14.25
CA PRO A 71 -8.75 19.35 -14.63
C PRO A 71 -9.06 18.07 -13.82
N PRO A 72 -10.34 17.76 -13.56
CA PRO A 72 -10.75 16.58 -12.78
C PRO A 72 -10.80 15.34 -13.67
N GLY A 73 -10.21 14.23 -13.21
CA GLY A 73 -10.46 12.92 -13.82
C GLY A 73 -9.24 12.00 -13.88
N ARG A 74 -8.86 11.45 -12.72
CA ARG A 74 -8.11 10.18 -12.54
C ARG A 74 -8.15 9.88 -11.04
N LEU A 75 -8.95 8.89 -10.65
CA LEU A 75 -9.02 8.37 -9.27
C LEU A 75 -8.04 7.18 -9.16
N PRO A 76 -6.99 7.25 -8.31
CA PRO A 76 -6.05 6.14 -8.10
C PRO A 76 -6.64 5.04 -7.19
N GLY A 77 -6.03 3.85 -7.23
CA GLY A 77 -6.35 2.71 -6.37
C GLY A 77 -5.46 2.71 -5.13
N ASP A 78 -6.07 2.90 -3.96
CA ASP A 78 -5.45 2.83 -2.62
C ASP A 78 -5.88 1.53 -1.90
N LEU A 79 -5.18 1.09 -0.85
CA LEU A 79 -5.58 0.00 0.05
C LEU A 79 -5.79 -1.36 -0.67
N GLY A 80 -4.69 -2.10 -0.79
CA GLY A 80 -4.39 -3.09 -1.84
C GLY A 80 -5.21 -4.35 -2.01
N ASN A 81 -6.27 -4.54 -1.25
CA ASN A 81 -7.25 -5.58 -1.52
C ASN A 81 -8.65 -5.11 -1.15
N GLN A 82 -9.64 -5.73 -1.79
CA GLN A 82 -11.02 -5.56 -1.38
C GLN A 82 -11.22 -5.90 0.11
N LEU A 83 -12.20 -5.26 0.75
CA LEU A 83 -12.74 -5.65 2.05
C LEU A 83 -14.24 -5.78 1.94
N GLU A 84 -14.81 -6.78 2.60
CA GLU A 84 -16.24 -7.01 2.68
C GLU A 84 -16.73 -6.83 4.11
N ALA A 85 -17.95 -6.32 4.28
CA ALA A 85 -18.56 -6.14 5.58
C ALA A 85 -19.98 -6.65 5.66
N LYS A 86 -20.38 -7.11 6.85
CA LYS A 86 -21.76 -7.45 7.20
C LYS A 86 -22.17 -6.69 8.46
N LEU A 87 -23.40 -6.17 8.47
CA LEU A 87 -23.87 -5.26 9.52
C LEU A 87 -25.06 -5.87 10.28
N ASP A 88 -25.06 -5.69 11.60
CA ASP A 88 -26.18 -5.80 12.54
C ASP A 88 -25.96 -4.82 13.71
N LYS A 89 -25.88 -3.52 13.37
CA LYS A 89 -25.47 -2.43 14.27
C LYS A 89 -26.61 -2.00 15.20
N PRO A 90 -26.34 -1.73 16.49
CA PRO A 90 -27.36 -1.24 17.41
C PRO A 90 -27.80 0.21 17.08
N LYS A 91 -26.86 1.02 16.60
CA LYS A 91 -27.06 2.45 16.28
C LYS A 91 -26.27 2.83 15.03
N VAL A 92 -26.68 3.96 14.44
CA VAL A 92 -26.04 4.55 13.26
C VAL A 92 -25.83 6.04 13.46
N VAL A 93 -24.82 6.59 12.81
CA VAL A 93 -24.46 8.02 12.88
C VAL A 93 -25.43 8.92 12.12
N HIS A 94 -26.14 8.38 11.13
CA HIS A 94 -27.13 9.10 10.34
C HIS A 94 -28.26 8.15 9.90
N TYR A 95 -29.47 8.68 9.66
CA TYR A 95 -30.63 7.87 9.26
C TYR A 95 -30.48 7.21 7.88
N LEU A 96 -29.55 7.71 7.05
CA LEU A 96 -29.21 7.14 5.75
C LEU A 96 -28.30 5.90 5.85
N CYS A 97 -27.71 5.64 7.02
CA CYS A 97 -26.81 4.51 7.19
C CYS A 97 -27.60 3.23 7.49
N SER A 98 -27.26 2.16 6.80
CA SER A 98 -27.83 0.83 7.06
C SER A 98 -27.44 0.32 8.45
N LYS A 99 -28.44 -0.07 9.25
CA LYS A 99 -28.20 -0.81 10.50
C LYS A 99 -27.84 -2.26 10.26
N LYS A 100 -28.49 -2.90 9.29
CA LYS A 100 -28.39 -4.33 9.03
C LYS A 100 -28.24 -4.62 7.54
N THR A 101 -27.48 -5.66 7.20
CA THR A 101 -27.38 -6.19 5.84
C THR A 101 -27.62 -7.70 5.86
N ASP A 102 -28.29 -8.23 4.82
CA ASP A 102 -28.59 -9.66 4.74
C ASP A 102 -27.33 -10.49 4.43
N SER A 103 -26.49 -9.95 3.55
CA SER A 103 -25.20 -10.53 3.14
C SER A 103 -24.03 -9.57 3.41
N TYR A 104 -22.83 -10.07 3.15
CA TYR A 104 -21.67 -9.21 2.99
C TYR A 104 -21.83 -8.31 1.76
N PHE A 105 -21.25 -7.11 1.82
CA PHE A 105 -21.11 -6.19 0.70
C PHE A 105 -19.68 -5.65 0.65
N THR A 106 -19.23 -5.23 -0.53
CA THR A 106 -17.90 -4.61 -0.70
C THR A 106 -17.82 -3.27 0.03
N LEU A 107 -17.08 -3.25 1.13
CA LEU A 107 -16.78 -2.07 1.94
C LEU A 107 -15.62 -1.26 1.33
N TRP A 108 -14.68 -1.94 0.69
CA TRP A 108 -13.57 -1.32 -0.04
C TRP A 108 -13.26 -2.09 -1.32
N LEU A 109 -13.08 -1.47 -2.48
CA LEU A 109 -13.36 -0.07 -2.80
C LEU A 109 -14.77 0.05 -3.38
N ASN A 110 -15.60 0.89 -2.79
CA ASN A 110 -16.88 1.29 -3.36
C ASN A 110 -17.00 2.82 -3.33
N LEU A 111 -16.92 3.45 -4.51
CA LEU A 111 -16.90 4.91 -4.64
C LEU A 111 -18.22 5.57 -4.20
N GLU A 112 -19.35 4.85 -4.28
CA GLU A 112 -20.64 5.37 -3.83
C GLU A 112 -20.67 5.57 -2.31
N LEU A 113 -19.93 4.73 -1.56
CA LEU A 113 -19.79 4.85 -0.12
C LEU A 113 -18.94 6.05 0.31
N LEU A 114 -18.19 6.66 -0.61
CA LEU A 114 -17.30 7.80 -0.34
C LEU A 114 -17.94 9.16 -0.68
N LEU A 115 -19.19 9.17 -1.14
CA LEU A 115 -19.91 10.41 -1.42
C LEU A 115 -20.17 11.21 -0.12
N PRO A 116 -20.29 12.55 -0.21
CA PRO A 116 -20.66 13.37 0.93
C PRO A 116 -21.91 12.84 1.64
N VAL A 117 -21.94 12.95 2.98
CA VAL A 117 -22.98 12.37 3.88
C VAL A 117 -22.92 10.84 4.00
N ILE A 118 -22.70 10.10 2.91
CA ILE A 118 -22.58 8.63 2.94
C ILE A 118 -21.25 8.20 3.58
N ILE A 119 -20.19 9.00 3.40
CA ILE A 119 -18.87 8.74 3.97
C ILE A 119 -18.90 8.59 5.51
N ASP A 120 -19.81 9.26 6.22
CA ASP A 120 -19.96 9.09 7.66
C ASP A 120 -20.41 7.65 8.02
N CYS A 121 -21.29 7.06 7.19
CA CYS A 121 -21.68 5.65 7.32
C CYS A 121 -20.51 4.70 7.04
N TRP A 122 -19.72 5.00 6.01
CA TRP A 122 -18.54 4.21 5.67
C TRP A 122 -17.50 4.25 6.79
N ILE A 123 -17.16 5.44 7.31
CA ILE A 123 -16.24 5.62 8.44
C ILE A 123 -16.71 4.83 9.66
N ASP A 124 -17.99 4.92 10.03
CA ASP A 124 -18.51 4.20 11.21
C ASP A 124 -18.52 2.67 11.06
N ASN A 125 -18.42 2.15 9.82
CA ASN A 125 -18.31 0.72 9.55
C ASN A 125 -16.85 0.26 9.44
N ILE A 126 -16.01 1.02 8.76
CA ILE A 126 -14.62 0.60 8.47
C ILE A 126 -13.64 0.94 9.60
N ARG A 127 -13.98 1.88 10.49
CA ARG A 127 -13.09 2.26 11.60
C ARG A 127 -12.78 1.07 12.50
N LEU A 128 -11.58 1.06 13.07
CA LEU A 128 -11.24 0.16 14.17
C LEU A 128 -11.44 0.85 15.52
N VAL A 129 -11.87 0.09 16.52
CA VAL A 129 -11.97 0.53 17.91
C VAL A 129 -10.76 -0.01 18.66
N TYR A 130 -9.89 0.88 19.12
CA TYR A 130 -8.73 0.48 19.91
C TYR A 130 -9.12 0.34 21.39
N ASN A 131 -8.87 -0.83 21.97
CA ASN A 131 -9.12 -1.09 23.38
C ASN A 131 -7.82 -0.96 24.17
N ARG A 132 -7.72 0.11 24.98
CA ARG A 132 -6.54 0.42 25.80
C ARG A 132 -6.18 -0.67 26.81
N THR A 133 -7.16 -1.47 27.25
CA THR A 133 -6.95 -2.54 28.24
C THR A 133 -6.33 -3.76 27.59
N SER A 134 -6.89 -4.21 26.46
CA SER A 134 -6.37 -5.38 25.75
C SER A 134 -5.20 -5.05 24.81
N ARG A 135 -4.91 -3.77 24.55
CA ARG A 135 -3.90 -3.31 23.60
C ARG A 135 -4.12 -3.91 22.20
N ALA A 136 -5.39 -3.94 21.78
CA ALA A 136 -5.82 -4.58 20.53
C ALA A 136 -7.03 -3.85 19.93
N THR A 137 -7.27 -4.05 18.65
CA THR A 137 -8.38 -3.48 17.90
C THR A 137 -9.55 -4.44 17.75
N GLN A 138 -10.74 -3.86 17.81
CA GLN A 138 -12.01 -4.54 17.57
C GLN A 138 -12.77 -3.82 16.46
N PHE A 139 -13.66 -4.53 15.79
CA PHE A 139 -14.62 -3.89 14.91
C PHE A 139 -15.69 -3.15 15.74
N PRO A 140 -16.37 -2.15 15.17
CA PRO A 140 -17.52 -1.53 15.82
C PRO A 140 -18.61 -2.55 16.13
N ASP A 141 -19.43 -2.30 17.16
CA ASP A 141 -20.51 -3.19 17.55
C ASP A 141 -21.44 -3.52 16.37
N GLY A 142 -21.65 -4.82 16.14
CA GLY A 142 -22.50 -5.29 15.04
C GLY A 142 -21.88 -5.11 13.66
N VAL A 143 -20.56 -4.97 13.54
CA VAL A 143 -19.86 -4.97 12.26
C VAL A 143 -18.88 -6.13 12.20
N ASP A 144 -18.99 -6.93 11.16
CA ASP A 144 -17.97 -7.91 10.80
C ASP A 144 -17.31 -7.51 9.48
N VAL A 145 -15.99 -7.67 9.39
CA VAL A 145 -15.20 -7.34 8.21
C VAL A 145 -14.19 -8.45 7.93
N HIS A 146 -14.07 -8.85 6.66
CA HIS A 146 -13.02 -9.76 6.23
C HIS A 146 -12.45 -9.36 4.87
N ALA A 147 -11.29 -9.93 4.54
CA ALA A 147 -10.66 -9.81 3.22
C ALA A 147 -11.13 -10.99 2.34
N PRO A 148 -11.86 -10.76 1.23
CA PRO A 148 -12.27 -11.81 0.31
C PRO A 148 -11.13 -12.23 -0.62
N GLY A 149 -11.28 -13.39 -1.25
CA GLY A 149 -10.43 -13.82 -2.35
C GLY A 149 -9.05 -14.33 -1.94
N PHE A 150 -8.87 -14.83 -0.71
CA PHE A 150 -7.62 -15.50 -0.33
C PHE A 150 -7.36 -16.73 -1.21
N GLY A 151 -6.14 -16.85 -1.75
CA GLY A 151 -5.80 -17.86 -2.74
C GLY A 151 -6.20 -17.50 -4.18
N HIS A 152 -7.00 -16.44 -4.37
CA HIS A 152 -7.40 -15.92 -5.68
C HIS A 152 -6.76 -14.56 -5.94
N THR A 153 -6.86 -14.05 -7.17
CA THR A 153 -6.22 -12.78 -7.56
C THR A 153 -7.19 -11.61 -7.68
N PHE A 154 -8.48 -11.86 -7.95
CA PHE A 154 -9.48 -10.82 -8.29
C PHE A 154 -9.55 -9.66 -7.30
N SER A 155 -9.44 -9.94 -5.99
CA SER A 155 -9.55 -8.93 -4.93
C SER A 155 -8.34 -7.99 -4.87
N LEU A 156 -7.25 -8.35 -5.54
CA LEU A 156 -6.03 -7.56 -5.69
C LEU A 156 -5.95 -6.89 -7.08
N GLU A 157 -6.51 -7.51 -8.14
CA GLU A 157 -6.48 -6.94 -9.50
C GLU A 157 -7.37 -5.71 -9.62
N PHE A 158 -8.57 -5.80 -9.04
CA PHE A 158 -9.57 -4.74 -9.08
C PHE A 158 -10.11 -4.52 -7.68
N LEU A 159 -9.82 -3.35 -7.11
CA LEU A 159 -10.38 -2.96 -5.82
C LEU A 159 -11.88 -2.64 -5.92
N ASP A 160 -12.32 -2.17 -7.09
CA ASP A 160 -13.73 -1.93 -7.38
C ASP A 160 -14.27 -3.10 -8.22
N PRO A 161 -15.20 -3.92 -7.68
CA PRO A 161 -15.71 -5.11 -8.35
C PRO A 161 -16.55 -4.80 -9.60
N SER A 162 -16.96 -3.55 -9.82
CA SER A 162 -17.66 -3.13 -11.04
C SER A 162 -16.76 -3.14 -12.28
N LYS A 163 -15.44 -3.26 -12.09
CA LYS A 163 -14.46 -3.31 -13.19
C LYS A 163 -14.22 -4.74 -13.65
N SER A 164 -14.28 -4.94 -14.96
CA SER A 164 -13.88 -6.19 -15.62
C SER A 164 -12.53 -6.02 -16.34
N SER A 165 -11.69 -7.04 -16.30
CA SER A 165 -10.51 -7.11 -17.18
C SER A 165 -10.93 -7.29 -18.65
N VAL A 166 -10.27 -6.55 -19.54
CA VAL A 166 -10.06 -6.98 -20.93
C VAL A 166 -8.96 -8.04 -20.92
N GLU A 167 -9.04 -9.07 -21.78
CA GLU A 167 -8.10 -10.19 -21.76
C GLU A 167 -6.64 -9.75 -21.80
N PRO A 168 -5.80 -10.21 -20.85
CA PRO A 168 -4.38 -9.91 -20.90
C PRO A 168 -3.54 -10.74 -21.86
N VAL A 169 -2.41 -10.14 -22.26
CA VAL A 169 -1.23 -10.78 -22.86
C VAL A 169 -0.49 -11.63 -21.80
N SER A 170 0.14 -12.75 -22.17
CA SER A 170 0.33 -13.90 -21.27
C SER A 170 1.75 -14.47 -21.11
N TRP A 171 2.07 -15.00 -19.91
CA TRP A 171 3.34 -15.69 -19.57
C TRP A 171 3.18 -17.15 -19.09
N GLY A 172 1.97 -17.73 -19.14
CA GLY A 172 1.75 -19.18 -18.89
C GLY A 172 1.22 -19.61 -17.52
N TYR A 173 0.99 -18.71 -16.58
CA TYR A 173 0.33 -18.96 -15.28
C TYR A 173 -1.19 -19.14 -15.41
N THR A 174 -1.84 -19.57 -14.34
CA THR A 174 -3.29 -19.76 -14.16
C THR A 174 -3.73 -19.16 -12.81
N ARG A 175 -4.70 -18.22 -12.84
CA ARG A 175 -5.22 -17.56 -11.63
C ARG A 175 -5.81 -18.55 -10.64
N GLY A 176 -5.46 -18.39 -9.37
CA GLY A 176 -5.95 -19.28 -8.30
C GLY A 176 -5.24 -20.63 -8.26
N GLU A 177 -4.32 -20.88 -9.20
CA GLU A 177 -3.52 -22.08 -9.28
C GLU A 177 -2.06 -21.76 -8.94
N ASP A 178 -1.22 -21.54 -9.95
CA ASP A 178 0.20 -21.26 -9.81
C ASP A 178 0.51 -19.76 -9.63
N VAL A 179 -0.51 -18.88 -9.73
CA VAL A 179 -0.48 -17.51 -9.22
C VAL A 179 -1.66 -17.26 -8.29
N ARG A 180 -1.36 -16.96 -7.02
CA ARG A 180 -2.36 -16.76 -5.97
C ARG A 180 -2.15 -15.44 -5.23
N GLY A 181 -3.25 -14.81 -4.82
CA GLY A 181 -3.23 -13.63 -3.97
C GLY A 181 -3.33 -13.97 -2.49
N ALA A 182 -2.65 -13.18 -1.67
CA ALA A 182 -2.72 -13.22 -0.21
C ALA A 182 -3.28 -11.89 0.34
N PRO A 183 -4.57 -11.58 0.11
CA PRO A 183 -5.23 -10.41 0.69
C PRO A 183 -5.36 -10.55 2.21
N TYR A 184 -5.37 -9.43 2.92
CA TYR A 184 -5.47 -9.38 4.38
C TYR A 184 -6.25 -8.16 4.86
N ASP A 185 -6.60 -8.12 6.15
CA ASP A 185 -7.14 -6.89 6.76
C ASP A 185 -5.99 -5.92 6.99
N TRP A 186 -5.82 -5.04 6.01
CA TRP A 186 -4.76 -4.09 5.94
C TRP A 186 -4.87 -2.89 6.89
N ARG A 187 -6.01 -2.75 7.57
CA ARG A 187 -6.20 -1.72 8.60
C ARG A 187 -5.38 -2.05 9.86
N ARG A 188 -5.05 -3.32 10.05
CA ARG A 188 -4.27 -3.85 11.19
C ARG A 188 -2.79 -3.92 10.87
N ALA A 189 -1.97 -4.04 11.91
CA ALA A 189 -0.57 -4.43 11.82
C ALA A 189 -0.41 -5.96 11.98
N PRO A 190 0.77 -6.54 11.69
CA PRO A 190 0.97 -7.99 11.70
C PRO A 190 0.60 -8.71 13.01
N ASN A 191 0.74 -8.06 14.17
CA ASN A 191 0.41 -8.64 15.48
C ASN A 191 -1.06 -9.08 15.61
N GLU A 192 -1.97 -8.51 14.82
CA GLU A 192 -3.40 -8.82 14.86
C GLU A 192 -3.87 -9.64 13.64
N ASN A 193 -2.93 -10.13 12.83
CA ASN A 193 -3.19 -10.90 11.59
C ASN A 193 -2.60 -12.33 11.65
N GLY A 194 -2.53 -12.92 12.85
CA GLY A 194 -2.03 -14.29 13.05
C GLY A 194 -2.64 -15.35 12.13
N PRO A 195 -3.99 -15.45 12.01
CA PRO A 195 -4.65 -16.41 11.11
C PRO A 195 -4.23 -16.27 9.64
N TYR A 196 -3.98 -15.04 9.18
CA TYR A 196 -3.50 -14.78 7.83
C TYR A 196 -2.12 -15.40 7.59
N PHE A 197 -1.18 -15.28 8.53
CA PHE A 197 0.16 -15.85 8.38
C PHE A 197 0.18 -17.38 8.41
N LEU A 198 -0.75 -18.00 9.15
CA LEU A 198 -0.95 -19.45 9.12
C LEU A 198 -1.44 -19.90 7.74
N ALA A 199 -2.50 -19.25 7.22
CA ALA A 199 -3.04 -19.52 5.89
C ALA A 199 -2.01 -19.27 4.78
N LEU A 200 -1.20 -18.22 4.90
CA LEU A 200 -0.11 -17.91 3.95
C LEU A 200 0.93 -19.04 3.93
N ARG A 201 1.34 -19.53 5.09
CA ARG A 201 2.28 -20.66 5.19
C ARG A 201 1.72 -21.91 4.54
N GLU A 202 0.48 -22.26 4.87
CA GLU A 202 -0.23 -23.43 4.32
C GLU A 202 -0.35 -23.33 2.79
N MET A 203 -0.73 -22.17 2.26
CA MET A 203 -0.82 -21.94 0.81
C MET A 203 0.53 -22.08 0.12
N ILE A 204 1.62 -21.57 0.72
CA ILE A 204 2.97 -21.72 0.15
C ILE A 204 3.39 -23.19 0.12
N GLU A 205 3.14 -23.95 1.19
CA GLU A 205 3.44 -25.37 1.27
C GLU A 205 2.61 -26.20 0.26
N GLU A 206 1.33 -25.87 0.11
CA GLU A 206 0.42 -26.47 -0.88
C GLU A 206 0.92 -26.21 -2.30
N MET A 207 1.21 -24.95 -2.65
CA MET A 207 1.71 -24.58 -3.98
C MET A 207 3.05 -25.27 -4.28
N HIS A 208 3.94 -25.39 -3.29
CA HIS A 208 5.18 -26.13 -3.46
C HIS A 208 4.93 -27.60 -3.81
N GLN A 209 3.97 -28.26 -3.15
CA GLN A 209 3.63 -29.66 -3.42
C GLN A 209 2.97 -29.84 -4.79
N LEU A 210 2.02 -28.97 -5.16
CA LEU A 210 1.25 -29.07 -6.40
C LEU A 210 2.09 -28.75 -7.65
N TYR A 211 2.99 -27.76 -7.54
CA TYR A 211 3.76 -27.25 -8.68
C TYR A 211 5.23 -27.70 -8.66
N GLY A 212 5.63 -28.48 -7.65
CA GLY A 212 6.90 -29.20 -7.61
C GLY A 212 8.14 -28.34 -7.35
N GLY A 213 7.97 -27.15 -6.75
CA GLY A 213 9.10 -26.27 -6.49
C GLY A 213 8.79 -25.08 -5.57
N PRO A 214 9.82 -24.37 -5.11
CA PRO A 214 9.67 -23.24 -4.20
C PRO A 214 8.98 -22.03 -4.85
N VAL A 215 8.27 -21.26 -4.03
CA VAL A 215 7.42 -20.13 -4.41
C VAL A 215 8.21 -18.83 -4.50
N VAL A 216 7.89 -17.98 -5.47
CA VAL A 216 8.34 -16.58 -5.51
C VAL A 216 7.29 -15.69 -4.83
N LEU A 217 7.72 -14.94 -3.81
CA LEU A 217 6.87 -13.94 -3.16
C LEU A 217 7.05 -12.60 -3.89
N VAL A 218 5.97 -11.99 -4.35
CA VAL A 218 5.99 -10.64 -4.92
C VAL A 218 5.12 -9.76 -4.04
N ALA A 219 5.71 -8.73 -3.44
CA ALA A 219 4.99 -7.84 -2.57
C ALA A 219 5.15 -6.37 -2.97
N HIS A 220 4.11 -5.59 -2.71
CA HIS A 220 4.07 -4.16 -3.02
C HIS A 220 3.82 -3.34 -1.76
N SER A 221 4.60 -2.27 -1.61
CA SER A 221 4.45 -1.27 -0.56
C SER A 221 4.36 -1.91 0.83
N MET A 222 3.32 -1.68 1.65
CA MET A 222 3.23 -2.26 3.00
C MET A 222 3.23 -3.81 3.01
N GLY A 223 2.81 -4.45 1.91
CA GLY A 223 2.90 -5.92 1.76
C GLY A 223 4.31 -6.46 1.94
N ASN A 224 5.34 -5.64 1.67
CA ASN A 224 6.73 -5.97 1.94
C ASN A 224 7.04 -6.11 3.43
N MET A 225 6.50 -5.20 4.25
CA MET A 225 6.69 -5.23 5.71
C MET A 225 5.99 -6.44 6.34
N TYR A 226 4.81 -6.80 5.84
CA TYR A 226 4.11 -8.04 6.20
C TYR A 226 4.91 -9.29 5.80
N THR A 227 5.46 -9.30 4.59
CA THR A 227 6.27 -10.41 4.08
C THR A 227 7.56 -10.57 4.89
N LEU A 228 8.22 -9.47 5.23
CA LEU A 228 9.41 -9.47 6.09
C LEU A 228 9.08 -9.97 7.50
N TYR A 229 7.99 -9.48 8.11
CA TYR A 229 7.51 -9.96 9.42
C TYR A 229 7.30 -11.48 9.42
N PHE A 230 6.68 -12.00 8.36
CA PHE A 230 6.43 -13.43 8.17
C PHE A 230 7.73 -14.22 8.06
N LEU A 231 8.64 -13.81 7.16
CA LEU A 231 9.91 -14.50 6.90
C LEU A 231 10.86 -14.48 8.11
N GLN A 232 10.90 -13.40 8.89
CA GLN A 232 11.68 -13.33 10.14
C GLN A 232 11.21 -14.36 11.18
N ARG A 233 9.97 -14.85 11.08
CA ARG A 233 9.36 -15.83 12.00
C ARG A 233 9.30 -17.24 11.45
N GLN A 234 9.79 -17.47 10.23
CA GLN A 234 9.95 -18.82 9.69
C GLN A 234 11.37 -19.34 9.94
N PRO A 235 11.54 -20.63 10.31
CA PRO A 235 12.86 -21.24 10.40
C PRO A 235 13.62 -21.13 9.07
N GLN A 236 14.93 -20.94 9.11
CA GLN A 236 15.75 -20.83 7.89
C GLN A 236 15.58 -22.03 6.96
N ALA A 237 15.58 -23.26 7.51
CA ALA A 237 15.33 -24.48 6.75
C ALA A 237 13.96 -24.53 6.07
N TRP A 238 12.94 -23.88 6.63
CA TRP A 238 11.63 -23.75 5.97
C TRP A 238 11.74 -22.80 4.77
N LYS A 239 12.41 -21.66 4.94
CA LYS A 239 12.60 -20.68 3.87
C LYS A 239 13.40 -21.25 2.72
N ASP A 240 14.51 -21.94 3.01
CA ASP A 240 15.37 -22.57 1.99
C ASP A 240 14.62 -23.62 1.17
N LYS A 241 13.64 -24.30 1.78
CA LYS A 241 12.82 -25.31 1.11
C LYS A 241 11.71 -24.70 0.27
N TYR A 242 10.99 -23.71 0.80
CA TYR A 242 9.72 -23.27 0.23
C TYR A 242 9.78 -21.94 -0.52
N ILE A 243 10.81 -21.11 -0.33
CA ILE A 243 10.90 -19.77 -0.90
C ILE A 243 12.04 -19.68 -1.91
N ARG A 244 11.70 -19.40 -3.16
CA ARG A 244 12.65 -19.25 -4.25
C ARG A 244 13.30 -17.87 -4.24
N ALA A 245 12.47 -16.84 -4.11
CA ALA A 245 12.88 -15.45 -4.10
C ALA A 245 11.78 -14.58 -3.49
N PHE A 246 12.18 -13.41 -3.00
CA PHE A 246 11.29 -12.33 -2.59
C PHE A 246 11.55 -11.10 -3.47
N VAL A 247 10.55 -10.71 -4.26
CA VAL A 247 10.55 -9.50 -5.08
C VAL A 247 9.78 -8.41 -4.33
N ALA A 248 10.52 -7.40 -3.87
CA ALA A 248 9.99 -6.30 -3.08
C ALA A 248 9.85 -5.04 -3.95
N LEU A 249 8.61 -4.63 -4.21
CA LEU A 249 8.28 -3.45 -5.02
C LEU A 249 7.90 -2.27 -4.12
N GLY A 250 8.68 -1.19 -4.15
CA GLY A 250 8.35 0.08 -3.47
C GLY A 250 8.20 -0.07 -1.95
N ALA A 251 9.09 -0.82 -1.31
CA ALA A 251 8.96 -1.18 0.10
C ALA A 251 9.28 -0.02 1.06
N PRO A 252 8.38 0.34 2.00
CA PRO A 252 8.61 1.37 3.02
C PRO A 252 9.33 0.77 4.23
N TRP A 253 10.57 0.27 4.06
CA TRP A 253 11.28 -0.48 5.11
C TRP A 253 11.45 0.28 6.43
N GLY A 254 11.59 1.59 6.35
CA GLY A 254 11.65 2.48 7.50
C GLY A 254 10.32 3.22 7.79
N GLY A 255 9.24 2.89 7.10
CA GLY A 255 8.05 3.74 7.08
C GLY A 255 8.21 4.94 6.15
N VAL A 256 7.33 5.93 6.28
CA VAL A 256 7.25 7.06 5.35
C VAL A 256 6.93 8.36 6.08
N ALA A 257 7.50 9.49 5.63
CA ALA A 257 7.26 10.78 6.27
C ALA A 257 5.80 11.23 6.19
N LYS A 258 5.10 10.87 5.11
CA LYS A 258 3.71 11.31 4.87
C LYS A 258 2.69 10.90 5.94
N THR A 259 2.98 9.85 6.71
CA THR A 259 2.12 9.40 7.83
C THR A 259 1.88 10.50 8.86
N PHE A 260 2.85 11.41 9.06
CA PHE A 260 2.66 12.60 9.90
C PHE A 260 1.51 13.49 9.39
N ARG A 261 1.43 13.75 8.08
CA ARG A 261 0.34 14.53 7.49
C ARG A 261 -1.00 13.80 7.59
N VAL A 262 -1.01 12.50 7.28
CA VAL A 262 -2.20 11.64 7.37
C VAL A 262 -2.78 11.68 8.79
N LEU A 263 -1.95 11.50 9.81
CA LEU A 263 -2.39 11.53 11.21
C LEU A 263 -2.78 12.94 11.67
N ALA A 264 -2.05 13.98 11.25
CA ALA A 264 -2.31 15.36 11.67
C ALA A 264 -3.56 15.95 10.99
N SER A 265 -3.57 16.14 9.67
CA SER A 265 -4.63 16.86 8.95
C SER A 265 -5.46 15.98 8.01
N GLY A 266 -5.12 14.69 7.90
CA GLY A 266 -5.73 13.77 6.95
C GLY A 266 -5.18 13.94 5.53
N ASP A 267 -5.33 12.89 4.73
CA ASP A 267 -5.00 12.91 3.30
C ASP A 267 -6.18 12.38 2.49
N ASN A 268 -6.80 13.24 1.69
CA ASN A 268 -7.89 12.82 0.80
C ASN A 268 -7.38 12.32 -0.57
N ASN A 269 -6.06 12.15 -0.75
CA ASN A 269 -5.43 11.73 -2.00
C ASN A 269 -5.84 12.58 -3.21
N ARG A 270 -6.16 13.86 -2.95
CA ARG A 270 -6.71 14.83 -3.90
C ARG A 270 -8.06 14.45 -4.51
N ILE A 271 -8.83 13.59 -3.85
CA ILE A 271 -10.23 13.30 -4.17
C ILE A 271 -11.07 14.50 -3.70
N PRO A 272 -11.53 15.41 -4.59
CA PRO A 272 -12.04 16.72 -4.17
C PRO A 272 -13.32 16.66 -3.35
N VAL A 273 -14.09 15.57 -3.48
CA VAL A 273 -15.37 15.37 -2.78
C VAL A 273 -15.20 14.90 -1.34
N ILE A 274 -14.00 14.46 -0.94
CA ILE A 274 -13.70 13.96 0.40
C ILE A 274 -12.94 15.03 1.19
N SER A 275 -13.47 15.41 2.34
CA SER A 275 -12.77 16.32 3.26
C SER A 275 -11.58 15.60 3.93
N PRO A 276 -10.37 16.18 3.93
CA PRO A 276 -9.19 15.62 4.61
C PRO A 276 -9.45 15.32 6.10
N LEU A 277 -10.10 16.25 6.82
CA LEU A 277 -10.40 16.08 8.24
C LEU A 277 -11.41 14.95 8.49
N LYS A 278 -12.29 14.69 7.52
CA LYS A 278 -13.29 13.63 7.61
C LYS A 278 -12.64 12.26 7.39
N ILE A 279 -11.84 12.10 6.34
CA ILE A 279 -11.12 10.83 6.07
C ILE A 279 -10.06 10.54 7.14
N ARG A 280 -9.50 11.58 7.79
CA ARG A 280 -8.58 11.46 8.93
C ARG A 280 -9.15 10.57 10.04
N GLU A 281 -10.46 10.61 10.28
CA GLU A 281 -11.11 9.79 11.31
C GLU A 281 -10.87 8.30 11.06
N GLN A 282 -11.04 7.84 9.81
CA GLN A 282 -10.73 6.47 9.42
C GLN A 282 -9.23 6.20 9.45
N GLN A 283 -8.42 7.10 8.86
CA GLN A 283 -6.98 6.91 8.70
C GLN A 283 -6.26 6.74 10.04
N ARG A 284 -6.68 7.49 11.06
CA ARG A 284 -6.17 7.36 12.43
C ARG A 284 -6.50 6.00 13.04
N THR A 285 -7.68 5.46 12.78
CA THR A 285 -8.11 4.18 13.39
C THR A 285 -7.38 2.97 12.81
N ALA A 286 -6.86 3.07 11.59
CA ALA A 286 -6.01 2.03 11.01
C ALA A 286 -4.64 2.02 11.71
N VAL A 287 -4.37 0.95 12.45
CA VAL A 287 -3.12 0.72 13.19
C VAL A 287 -1.91 0.75 12.25
N SER A 288 -2.07 0.27 11.02
CA SER A 288 -1.04 0.29 9.97
C SER A 288 -0.47 1.69 9.71
N THR A 289 -1.28 2.74 9.84
CA THR A 289 -0.82 4.13 9.67
C THR A 289 0.22 4.52 10.72
N SER A 290 -0.01 4.18 11.99
CA SER A 290 0.92 4.46 13.09
C SER A 290 2.14 3.53 13.05
N TRP A 291 1.95 2.31 12.55
CA TRP A 291 3.05 1.37 12.32
C TRP A 291 4.06 1.90 11.31
N LEU A 292 3.62 2.54 10.23
CA LEU A 292 4.50 3.05 9.16
C LEU A 292 5.06 4.47 9.42
N LEU A 293 4.98 4.96 10.66
CA LEU A 293 5.72 6.16 11.05
C LEU A 293 7.25 5.94 10.92
N PRO A 294 8.03 6.97 10.56
CA PRO A 294 9.47 6.88 10.38
C PRO A 294 10.23 6.21 11.54
N TYR A 295 11.24 5.40 11.22
CA TYR A 295 12.05 4.68 12.21
C TYR A 295 13.49 5.19 12.32
N ASN A 296 14.06 5.11 13.52
CA ASN A 296 15.42 5.61 13.80
C ASN A 296 16.55 4.85 13.09
N TYR A 297 16.31 3.63 12.59
CA TYR A 297 17.29 2.88 11.81
C TYR A 297 17.43 3.38 10.36
N THR A 298 16.57 4.31 9.94
CA THR A 298 16.61 4.92 8.60
C THR A 298 16.77 6.45 8.66
N TRP A 299 15.99 7.16 9.50
CA TRP A 299 16.11 8.62 9.63
C TRP A 299 16.89 9.01 10.87
N SER A 300 17.64 10.11 10.75
CA SER A 300 18.26 10.78 11.90
C SER A 300 17.17 11.14 12.93
N PRO A 301 17.40 10.83 14.23
CA PRO A 301 16.49 11.24 15.29
C PRO A 301 16.31 12.75 15.43
N GLU A 302 17.18 13.55 14.83
CA GLU A 302 17.18 15.02 14.84
C GLU A 302 16.43 15.60 13.63
N LYS A 303 16.02 14.76 12.65
CA LYS A 303 15.22 15.21 11.51
C LYS A 303 13.85 15.69 11.98
N VAL A 304 13.54 16.94 11.64
CA VAL A 304 12.21 17.53 11.87
C VAL A 304 11.28 17.12 10.73
N PHE A 305 10.23 16.37 11.04
CA PHE A 305 9.21 15.96 10.07
C PHE A 305 8.05 16.95 10.04
N VAL A 306 7.65 17.47 11.19
CA VAL A 306 6.58 18.47 11.30
C VAL A 306 7.12 19.70 12.02
N ARG A 307 6.93 20.86 11.41
CA ARG A 307 7.23 22.17 12.00
C ARG A 307 5.96 22.97 12.10
N THR A 308 5.77 23.63 13.24
CA THR A 308 4.68 24.57 13.49
C THR A 308 5.26 25.93 13.89
N SER A 309 4.40 26.89 14.24
CA SER A 309 4.83 28.19 14.79
C SER A 309 5.48 28.08 16.18
N THR A 310 5.15 27.03 16.95
CA THR A 310 5.58 26.90 18.36
C THR A 310 6.43 25.66 18.64
N THR A 311 6.28 24.61 17.83
CA THR A 311 6.80 23.26 18.13
C THR A 311 7.36 22.59 16.87
N ASN A 312 8.47 21.85 17.03
CA ASN A 312 9.02 20.94 16.03
C ASN A 312 8.82 19.50 16.51
N TYR A 313 8.45 18.60 15.61
CA TYR A 313 8.32 17.18 15.90
C TYR A 313 9.32 16.38 15.07
N THR A 314 10.15 15.64 15.77
CA THR A 314 11.03 14.59 15.27
C THR A 314 10.43 13.21 15.56
N LEU A 315 11.12 12.14 15.17
CA LEU A 315 10.74 10.78 15.57
C LEU A 315 10.87 10.52 17.09
N ARG A 316 11.59 11.37 17.85
CA ARG A 316 11.66 11.27 19.31
C ARG A 316 10.41 11.84 20.00
N ASP A 317 9.63 12.63 19.27
CA ASP A 317 8.53 13.42 19.80
C ASP A 317 7.16 12.80 19.52
N TYR A 318 7.08 11.52 19.12
CA TYR A 318 5.81 10.87 18.75
C TYR A 318 4.75 10.97 19.84
N ARG A 319 5.12 10.77 21.11
CA ARG A 319 4.18 10.89 22.22
C ARG A 319 3.55 12.28 22.29
N GLN A 320 4.37 13.33 22.18
CA GLN A 320 3.92 14.72 22.18
C GLN A 320 3.08 15.02 20.93
N PHE A 321 3.53 14.56 19.76
CA PHE A 321 2.78 14.68 18.51
C PHE A 321 1.37 14.10 18.62
N PHE A 322 1.22 12.88 19.14
CA PHE A 322 -0.09 12.23 19.30
C PHE A 322 -1.00 12.96 20.31
N GLN A 323 -0.42 13.55 21.36
CA GLN A 323 -1.15 14.39 22.31
C GLN A 323 -1.65 15.68 21.64
N ASP A 324 -0.77 16.38 20.92
CA ASP A 324 -1.08 17.68 20.31
C ASP A 324 -2.08 17.59 19.15
N ILE A 325 -2.18 16.43 18.49
CA ILE A 325 -3.21 16.19 17.46
C ILE A 325 -4.53 15.63 18.03
N GLY A 326 -4.61 15.44 19.35
CA GLY A 326 -5.78 14.88 20.03
C GLY A 326 -6.04 13.40 19.70
N PHE A 327 -4.99 12.59 19.52
CA PHE A 327 -5.10 11.17 19.17
C PHE A 327 -4.12 10.30 19.96
N GLU A 328 -4.29 10.26 21.28
CA GLU A 328 -3.41 9.52 22.19
C GLU A 328 -3.37 8.01 21.94
N ASP A 329 -4.46 7.42 21.43
CA ASP A 329 -4.51 5.99 21.08
C ASP A 329 -3.46 5.64 20.01
N GLY A 330 -3.14 6.57 19.11
CA GLY A 330 -2.10 6.38 18.10
C GLY A 330 -0.71 6.18 18.70
N TRP A 331 -0.42 6.79 19.86
CA TRP A 331 0.83 6.52 20.58
C TRP A 331 0.87 5.09 21.12
N LEU A 332 -0.24 4.59 21.67
CA LEU A 332 -0.33 3.21 22.14
C LEU A 332 -0.20 2.21 20.98
N MET A 333 -0.87 2.48 19.86
CA MET A 333 -0.72 1.71 18.62
C MET A 333 0.72 1.70 18.11
N ARG A 334 1.42 2.84 18.16
CA ARG A 334 2.84 2.91 17.79
C ARG A 334 3.70 2.03 18.71
N GLN A 335 3.50 2.11 20.02
CA GLN A 335 4.21 1.26 20.99
C GLN A 335 3.97 -0.23 20.75
N ASP A 336 2.75 -0.61 20.39
CA ASP A 336 2.40 -2.02 20.13
C ASP A 336 3.04 -2.56 18.84
N THR A 337 3.41 -1.68 17.91
CA THR A 337 3.79 -2.06 16.54
C THR A 337 5.24 -1.76 16.17
N GLU A 338 5.92 -0.85 16.85
CA GLU A 338 7.28 -0.42 16.49
C GLU A 338 8.33 -1.55 16.57
N GLY A 339 8.12 -2.54 17.43
CA GLY A 339 9.02 -3.69 17.60
C GLY A 339 8.68 -4.91 16.73
N LEU A 340 7.69 -4.85 15.84
CA LEU A 340 7.20 -6.05 15.13
C LEU A 340 8.19 -6.58 14.08
N VAL A 341 8.88 -5.67 13.41
CA VAL A 341 9.87 -5.99 12.37
C VAL A 341 11.25 -5.61 12.91
N GLU A 342 12.16 -6.58 12.94
CA GLU A 342 13.53 -6.34 13.36
C GLU A 342 14.35 -5.83 12.18
N ALA A 343 14.58 -4.52 12.11
CA ALA A 343 15.19 -3.89 10.94
C ALA A 343 16.57 -4.43 10.54
N MET A 344 17.35 -4.92 11.51
CA MET A 344 18.67 -5.48 11.28
C MET A 344 18.65 -6.96 10.87
N VAL A 345 17.51 -7.64 11.02
CA VAL A 345 17.37 -9.06 10.65
C VAL A 345 16.87 -9.15 9.21
N PRO A 346 17.70 -9.66 8.28
CA PRO A 346 17.29 -9.78 6.88
C PRO A 346 16.28 -10.92 6.68
N PRO A 347 15.57 -10.97 5.53
CA PRO A 347 14.57 -12.02 5.30
C PRO A 347 15.19 -13.43 5.15
N GLY A 348 16.49 -13.54 4.84
CA GLY A 348 17.19 -14.81 4.72
C GLY A 348 16.80 -15.60 3.47
N VAL A 349 16.40 -14.93 2.39
CA VAL A 349 16.08 -15.52 1.09
C VAL A 349 16.65 -14.62 -0.02
N PRO A 350 16.79 -15.10 -1.27
CA PRO A 350 17.14 -14.23 -2.38
C PRO A 350 16.16 -13.07 -2.49
N LEU A 351 16.68 -11.84 -2.42
CA LEU A 351 15.87 -10.62 -2.34
C LEU A 351 16.13 -9.72 -3.55
N HIS A 352 15.06 -9.27 -4.19
CA HIS A 352 15.09 -8.31 -5.30
C HIS A 352 14.33 -7.06 -4.87
N CYS A 353 15.05 -5.99 -4.55
CA CYS A 353 14.47 -4.72 -4.12
C CYS A 353 14.38 -3.74 -5.28
N LEU A 354 13.15 -3.51 -5.74
CA LEU A 354 12.81 -2.55 -6.79
C LEU A 354 12.23 -1.29 -6.13
N TYR A 355 12.80 -0.13 -6.42
CA TYR A 355 12.38 1.14 -5.81
C TYR A 355 12.39 2.29 -6.81
N GLY A 356 11.39 3.17 -6.72
CA GLY A 356 11.31 4.36 -7.56
C GLY A 356 12.20 5.49 -7.06
N THR A 357 12.71 6.28 -7.99
CA THR A 357 13.51 7.49 -7.75
C THR A 357 13.07 8.62 -8.67
N GLY A 358 13.45 9.86 -8.37
CA GLY A 358 13.18 11.02 -9.20
C GLY A 358 11.73 11.51 -9.16
N VAL A 359 10.89 10.98 -8.26
CA VAL A 359 9.50 11.43 -8.06
C VAL A 359 9.42 12.27 -6.78
N PRO A 360 8.93 13.52 -6.84
CA PRO A 360 8.81 14.37 -5.64
C PRO A 360 7.99 13.70 -4.54
N THR A 361 8.65 13.38 -3.44
CA THR A 361 8.06 12.58 -2.35
C THR A 361 7.96 13.42 -1.07
N PRO A 362 6.79 13.50 -0.39
CA PRO A 362 6.67 14.27 0.85
C PRO A 362 7.70 13.87 1.89
N ASP A 363 8.48 14.84 2.37
CA ASP A 363 9.61 14.63 3.28
C ASP A 363 9.40 15.33 4.64
N SER A 364 8.83 16.54 4.64
CA SER A 364 8.51 17.28 5.85
C SER A 364 7.37 18.29 5.62
N PHE A 365 6.75 18.73 6.71
CA PHE A 365 5.50 19.49 6.70
C PHE A 365 5.62 20.73 7.59
N TYR A 366 5.24 21.89 7.06
CA TYR A 366 5.09 23.11 7.84
C TYR A 366 3.62 23.48 7.98
N TYR A 367 3.14 23.57 9.22
CA TYR A 367 1.78 24.00 9.54
C TYR A 367 1.78 25.41 10.09
N GLU A 368 1.10 26.33 9.40
CA GLU A 368 0.78 27.64 9.95
C GLU A 368 -0.28 27.53 11.06
N SER A 369 -1.24 26.61 10.90
CA SER A 369 -2.27 26.29 11.88
C SER A 369 -2.36 24.77 11.99
N PHE A 370 -1.98 24.24 13.15
CA PHE A 370 -1.89 22.81 13.42
C PHE A 370 -3.00 22.37 14.39
N PRO A 371 -3.64 21.18 14.22
CA PRO A 371 -3.45 20.18 13.16
C PRO A 371 -4.51 20.21 12.03
N ASP A 372 -5.51 21.10 12.12
CA ASP A 372 -6.74 21.02 11.30
C ASP A 372 -6.69 21.79 9.96
N ARG A 373 -5.52 22.25 9.52
CA ARG A 373 -5.31 22.87 8.19
C ARG A 373 -4.25 22.10 7.43
N ASP A 374 -4.35 22.06 6.10
CA ASP A 374 -3.30 21.45 5.28
C ASP A 374 -1.94 22.17 5.46
N PRO A 375 -0.83 21.42 5.51
CA PRO A 375 0.49 22.00 5.61
C PRO A 375 1.05 22.45 4.26
N LYS A 376 2.08 23.28 4.32
CA LYS A 376 3.05 23.37 3.23
C LYS A 376 3.93 22.11 3.24
N ILE A 377 4.01 21.44 2.10
CA ILE A 377 4.78 20.19 1.94
C ILE A 377 6.15 20.51 1.34
N TYR A 378 7.20 19.98 1.95
CA TYR A 378 8.55 19.93 1.40
C TYR A 378 8.80 18.54 0.86
N PHE A 379 9.37 18.48 -0.35
CA PHE A 379 9.56 17.23 -1.08
C PHE A 379 11.04 16.85 -1.10
N GLY A 380 11.30 15.57 -0.89
CA GLY A 380 12.57 14.90 -1.16
C GLY A 380 12.43 13.93 -2.33
N ASP A 381 13.42 13.04 -2.45
CA ASP A 381 13.45 12.00 -3.48
C ASP A 381 12.74 10.70 -3.03
N GLY A 382 12.25 9.94 -3.99
CA GLY A 382 11.50 8.69 -3.79
C GLY A 382 10.59 8.36 -4.97
N ASP A 383 9.50 7.64 -4.70
CA ASP A 383 8.51 7.20 -5.69
C ASP A 383 7.17 7.97 -5.62
N GLY A 384 7.12 9.06 -4.88
CA GLY A 384 5.92 9.88 -4.63
C GLY A 384 5.24 9.57 -3.29
N THR A 385 5.52 8.41 -2.70
CA THR A 385 5.02 8.00 -1.37
C THR A 385 6.14 7.56 -0.45
N VAL A 386 6.96 6.62 -0.90
CA VAL A 386 8.07 6.07 -0.13
C VAL A 386 9.30 6.92 -0.36
N ASN A 387 9.80 7.50 0.73
CA ASN A 387 11.05 8.25 0.71
C ASN A 387 12.21 7.32 0.31
N LEU A 388 13.12 7.79 -0.53
CA LEU A 388 14.25 6.99 -1.02
C LEU A 388 15.07 6.35 0.11
N GLN A 389 15.28 7.09 1.21
CA GLN A 389 16.00 6.59 2.39
C GLN A 389 15.36 5.32 2.96
N SER A 390 14.02 5.25 2.98
CA SER A 390 13.25 4.08 3.43
C SER A 390 13.47 2.90 2.49
N ALA A 391 13.30 3.11 1.18
CA ALA A 391 13.44 2.05 0.18
C ALA A 391 14.85 1.43 0.16
N LEU A 392 15.88 2.23 0.44
CA LEU A 392 17.28 1.80 0.43
C LEU A 392 17.70 0.97 1.65
N GLN A 393 16.86 0.76 2.65
CA GLN A 393 17.22 -0.06 3.84
C GLN A 393 17.69 -1.46 3.45
N CYS A 394 17.16 -2.02 2.36
CA CYS A 394 17.58 -3.31 1.83
C CYS A 394 19.08 -3.40 1.49
N LEU A 395 19.76 -2.27 1.21
CA LEU A 395 21.22 -2.23 1.05
C LEU A 395 21.96 -2.80 2.26
N THR A 396 21.43 -2.55 3.46
CA THR A 396 22.06 -2.99 4.71
C THR A 396 22.11 -4.50 4.80
N TRP A 397 21.12 -5.21 4.25
CA TRP A 397 21.04 -6.67 4.32
C TRP A 397 22.01 -7.40 3.40
N ARG A 398 22.63 -6.74 2.43
CA ARG A 398 23.57 -7.35 1.48
C ARG A 398 24.74 -8.07 2.17
N ASN A 399 25.13 -7.61 3.36
CA ASN A 399 26.22 -8.19 4.16
C ASN A 399 25.74 -8.93 5.42
N HIS A 400 24.42 -9.12 5.59
CA HIS A 400 23.84 -9.73 6.79
C HIS A 400 23.11 -11.06 6.51
N GLN A 401 23.04 -11.51 5.26
CA GLN A 401 22.54 -12.83 4.88
C GLN A 401 23.44 -13.47 3.80
N GLU A 402 23.44 -14.80 3.73
CA GLU A 402 24.18 -15.55 2.71
C GLU A 402 23.55 -15.41 1.32
N HIS A 403 22.20 -15.35 1.27
CA HIS A 403 21.45 -15.20 0.03
C HIS A 403 21.64 -13.81 -0.59
N GLN A 404 21.65 -13.74 -1.93
CA GLN A 404 21.86 -12.48 -2.66
C GLN A 404 20.78 -11.44 -2.37
N VAL A 405 21.22 -10.18 -2.23
CA VAL A 405 20.34 -8.99 -2.24
C VAL A 405 20.65 -8.16 -3.48
N SER A 406 19.70 -8.14 -4.41
CA SER A 406 19.76 -7.38 -5.66
C SER A 406 18.94 -6.10 -5.53
N LEU A 407 19.50 -4.99 -6.01
CA LEU A 407 18.82 -3.70 -6.03
C LEU A 407 18.60 -3.26 -7.47
N GLN A 408 17.40 -2.77 -7.74
CA GLN A 408 17.00 -2.27 -9.05
C GLN A 408 16.30 -0.93 -8.87
N GLU A 409 17.00 0.13 -9.23
CA GLU A 409 16.41 1.45 -9.30
C GLU A 409 15.43 1.53 -10.48
N LEU A 410 14.30 2.22 -10.27
CA LEU A 410 13.28 2.49 -11.28
C LEU A 410 13.09 4.01 -11.43
N PRO A 411 13.96 4.71 -12.20
CA PRO A 411 13.91 6.15 -12.34
C PRO A 411 12.58 6.63 -12.94
N GLY A 412 11.96 7.61 -12.29
CA GLY A 412 10.67 8.20 -12.68
C GLY A 412 9.46 7.28 -12.47
N SER A 413 9.64 6.11 -11.86
CA SER A 413 8.52 5.19 -11.62
C SER A 413 7.79 5.57 -10.33
N GLU A 414 6.55 6.03 -10.46
CA GLU A 414 5.67 6.38 -9.34
C GLU A 414 5.21 5.12 -8.58
N HIS A 415 4.88 5.29 -7.29
CA HIS A 415 4.59 4.24 -6.32
C HIS A 415 3.55 3.19 -6.77
N ILE A 416 2.48 3.62 -7.44
CA ILE A 416 1.44 2.73 -7.98
C ILE A 416 1.76 2.36 -9.42
N GLU A 417 2.20 3.33 -10.23
CA GLU A 417 2.52 3.10 -11.63
C GLU A 417 3.63 2.05 -11.83
N MET A 418 4.50 1.83 -10.83
CA MET A 418 5.53 0.78 -10.88
C MET A 418 4.96 -0.62 -11.09
N LEU A 419 3.73 -0.88 -10.63
CA LEU A 419 3.03 -2.16 -10.82
C LEU A 419 2.69 -2.41 -12.30
N ALA A 420 2.59 -1.34 -13.08
CA ALA A 420 2.26 -1.34 -14.49
C ALA A 420 3.44 -0.99 -15.40
N ASN A 421 4.57 -0.66 -14.81
CA ASN A 421 5.74 -0.19 -15.52
C ASN A 421 6.38 -1.35 -16.31
N ALA A 422 6.62 -1.13 -17.60
CA ALA A 422 7.18 -2.14 -18.49
C ALA A 422 8.56 -2.66 -18.02
N THR A 423 9.38 -1.80 -17.40
CA THR A 423 10.68 -2.18 -16.83
C THR A 423 10.50 -3.11 -15.63
N THR A 424 9.58 -2.81 -14.72
CA THR A 424 9.24 -3.69 -13.58
C THR A 424 8.77 -5.05 -14.08
N LEU A 425 7.88 -5.05 -15.07
CA LEU A 425 7.32 -6.27 -15.64
C LEU A 425 8.38 -7.09 -16.39
N ALA A 426 9.27 -6.43 -17.14
CA ALA A 426 10.40 -7.10 -17.79
C ALA A 426 11.35 -7.74 -16.78
N TYR A 427 11.65 -7.05 -15.68
CA TYR A 427 12.47 -7.61 -14.59
C TYR A 427 11.81 -8.84 -13.97
N LEU A 428 10.51 -8.75 -13.66
CA LEU A 428 9.76 -9.87 -13.10
C LEU A 428 9.72 -11.05 -14.07
N LYS A 429 9.49 -10.80 -15.36
CA LYS A 429 9.49 -11.84 -16.40
C LYS A 429 10.83 -12.57 -16.46
N PHE A 430 11.94 -11.83 -16.49
CA PHE A 430 13.29 -12.38 -16.50
C PHE A 430 13.56 -13.26 -15.27
N LEU A 431 13.12 -12.82 -14.10
CA LEU A 431 13.29 -13.56 -12.85
C LEU A 431 12.48 -14.87 -12.82
N LEU A 432 11.26 -14.85 -13.36
CA LEU A 432 10.34 -15.99 -13.33
C LEU A 432 10.62 -17.02 -14.43
N LEU A 433 10.95 -16.58 -15.64
CA LEU A 433 11.08 -17.44 -16.81
C LEU A 433 12.53 -17.69 -17.25
N GLY A 434 13.48 -16.92 -16.73
CA GLY A 434 14.85 -16.91 -17.25
C GLY A 434 15.00 -16.03 -18.50
N PRO A 435 16.22 -15.98 -19.08
CA PRO A 435 16.55 -15.20 -20.28
C PRO A 435 15.79 -15.60 -21.54
#